data_AF-A0A260PJY1-F1
#
_entry.id   AF-A0A260PJY1-F1
#
_cell.length_a   1.000
_cell.length_b   1.000
_cell.length_c   1.000
_cell.angle_alpha   90.00
_cell.angle_beta   90.00
_cell.angle_gamma   90.00
#
_symmetry.space_group_name_H-M   'P 1'
#
loop_
_entity.id
_entity.type
_entity.pdbx_description
1 polymer ?
#
loop_
_entity_poly.entity_id
_entity_poly.type
_entity_poly.pdbx_seq_one_letter_code
_entity_poly.pdbx_strand_id
1 'polypeptide(L)'
;MRRRAKATLLSLVLVAGGLVAAGTATAQPAPTTTWLCNPDIANDPCDLPGDTTDLGTNSTTPAPAAVPDSGKPIDCFYLYPTVTNDVALNAPGYATPEVASIASFQAARFNTQCRVFAPIYRQTPLLMLPPALLGAAGPSIDLAYADVRAAWDNYMATENNGRGVLLVGHSQGTFMLRKLMRETFDRDAALRTQLVGAFLMGGNVETARGSTTGGDFQNIPLCTERAQFGCVVAYSTNTLRPPLSTFGNANIDLWSQRWGLPSGPGYQVACTDPAKLSGDNRPVGVTVPSAPFAFGIISILLNYTTAPEALPTSKSTWTTSRGRVVGSCIDTGGYNQYHLQFVVPQPLNEVPLLDSHLIDMNAGLDRLVSIAGQQATAWQSAR
;
A
#
# COMPACT_ATOMS: atom_id res chain seq x y z
N MET A 1 0.51 -58.49 -76.71
CA MET A 1 0.20 -58.50 -75.26
C MET A 1 1.45 -58.17 -74.46
N ARG A 2 1.46 -57.04 -73.74
CA ARG A 2 2.16 -56.76 -72.46
C ARG A 2 2.09 -55.24 -72.22
N ARG A 3 1.11 -54.84 -71.40
CA ARG A 3 0.93 -53.46 -70.91
C ARG A 3 2.09 -53.11 -69.99
N ARG A 4 2.82 -52.01 -70.26
CA ARG A 4 3.70 -51.36 -69.29
C ARG A 4 2.98 -50.16 -68.71
N ALA A 5 2.67 -50.24 -67.42
CA ALA A 5 2.08 -49.16 -66.64
C ALA A 5 3.06 -47.98 -66.56
N LYS A 6 2.61 -46.77 -66.89
CA LYS A 6 3.32 -45.52 -66.62
C LYS A 6 2.90 -45.07 -65.21
N ALA A 7 3.84 -45.07 -64.27
CA ALA A 7 3.65 -44.53 -62.94
C ALA A 7 3.69 -42.99 -63.03
N THR A 8 2.59 -42.34 -62.68
CA THR A 8 2.48 -40.88 -62.56
C THR A 8 3.03 -40.49 -61.19
N LEU A 9 4.17 -39.78 -61.15
CA LEU A 9 4.65 -39.15 -59.93
C LEU A 9 3.71 -37.99 -59.55
N LEU A 10 3.10 -38.09 -58.37
CA LEU A 10 2.37 -37.00 -57.73
C LEU A 10 3.41 -36.08 -57.06
N SER A 11 3.61 -34.88 -57.60
CA SER A 11 4.45 -33.85 -56.98
C SER A 11 3.74 -33.28 -55.76
N LEU A 12 4.24 -33.60 -54.55
CA LEU A 12 3.79 -33.01 -53.30
C LEU A 12 4.27 -31.55 -53.24
N VAL A 13 3.35 -30.59 -53.33
CA VAL A 13 3.64 -29.18 -53.06
C VAL A 13 3.78 -29.02 -51.54
N LEU A 14 5.01 -28.91 -51.06
CA LEU A 14 5.28 -28.47 -49.69
C LEU A 14 4.91 -26.98 -49.57
N VAL A 15 3.76 -26.72 -48.95
CA VAL A 15 3.43 -25.39 -48.44
C VAL A 15 4.36 -25.12 -47.27
N ALA A 16 5.36 -24.26 -47.48
CA ALA A 16 6.16 -23.71 -46.39
C ALA A 16 5.25 -22.81 -45.55
N GLY A 17 4.69 -23.37 -44.48
CA GLY A 17 3.99 -22.61 -43.45
C GLY A 17 4.98 -21.68 -42.76
N GLY A 18 4.93 -20.40 -43.08
CA GLY A 18 5.62 -19.37 -42.32
C GLY A 18 5.06 -19.36 -40.90
N LEU A 19 5.86 -19.84 -39.94
CA LEU A 19 5.65 -19.58 -38.53
C LEU A 19 5.87 -18.07 -38.33
N VAL A 20 4.80 -17.30 -38.41
CA VAL A 20 4.78 -15.95 -37.85
C VAL A 20 4.93 -16.14 -36.35
N ALA A 21 6.10 -15.81 -35.83
CA ALA A 21 6.29 -15.65 -34.39
C ALA A 21 5.33 -14.54 -33.95
N ALA A 22 4.18 -14.93 -33.39
CA ALA A 22 3.32 -14.00 -32.69
C ALA A 22 4.14 -13.46 -31.52
N GLY A 23 4.67 -12.25 -31.66
CA GLY A 23 5.28 -11.55 -30.55
C GLY A 23 4.29 -11.53 -29.40
N THR A 24 4.73 -11.88 -28.21
CA THR A 24 3.92 -11.73 -26.99
C THR A 24 3.60 -10.25 -26.84
N ALA A 25 2.41 -9.84 -27.26
CA ALA A 25 1.95 -8.47 -27.06
C ALA A 25 1.91 -8.20 -25.56
N THR A 26 2.78 -7.31 -25.09
CA THR A 26 2.75 -6.83 -23.71
C THR A 26 1.43 -6.09 -23.50
N ALA A 27 0.65 -6.47 -22.50
CA ALA A 27 -0.59 -5.78 -22.18
C ALA A 27 -0.32 -4.29 -21.98
N GLN A 28 -1.08 -3.43 -22.67
CA GLN A 28 -0.93 -1.98 -22.53
C GLN A 28 -1.62 -1.50 -21.24
N PRO A 29 -1.20 -0.34 -20.70
CA PRO A 29 -1.92 0.36 -19.63
C PRO A 29 -3.37 0.61 -20.03
N ALA A 30 -4.27 0.66 -19.06
CA ALA A 30 -5.66 1.03 -19.35
C ALA A 30 -5.70 2.47 -19.94
N PRO A 31 -6.45 2.73 -21.02
CA PRO A 31 -6.50 4.05 -21.65
C PRO A 31 -7.24 5.09 -20.79
N THR A 32 -8.03 4.64 -19.82
CA THR A 32 -8.78 5.47 -18.87
C THR A 32 -8.57 4.94 -17.46
N THR A 33 -8.29 5.83 -16.51
CA THR A 33 -8.19 5.47 -15.09
C THR A 33 -9.55 5.03 -14.57
N THR A 34 -9.62 3.83 -14.03
CA THR A 34 -10.77 3.40 -13.24
C THR A 34 -10.49 3.73 -11.78
N TRP A 35 -11.32 4.58 -11.18
CA TRP A 35 -11.18 4.95 -9.77
C TRP A 35 -11.89 3.94 -8.87
N LEU A 36 -11.18 3.48 -7.83
CA LEU A 36 -11.75 2.78 -6.68
C LEU A 36 -12.37 3.77 -5.71
N CYS A 37 -11.64 4.84 -5.42
CA CYS A 37 -12.06 5.96 -4.60
C CYS A 37 -11.89 7.25 -5.39
N ASN A 38 -12.94 8.08 -5.37
CA ASN A 38 -12.98 9.40 -5.96
C ASN A 38 -14.21 10.10 -5.34
N PRO A 39 -14.08 11.34 -4.85
CA PRO A 39 -15.19 12.12 -4.28
C PRO A 39 -16.48 12.15 -5.11
N ASP A 40 -16.38 12.05 -6.43
CA ASP A 40 -17.53 12.12 -7.34
C ASP A 40 -18.24 10.76 -7.55
N ILE A 41 -17.71 9.67 -6.96
CA ILE A 41 -18.29 8.33 -7.08
C ILE A 41 -19.31 8.08 -5.96
N ALA A 42 -20.49 7.58 -6.34
CA ALA A 42 -21.48 7.11 -5.37
C ALA A 42 -21.00 5.85 -4.63
N ASN A 43 -21.21 5.81 -3.32
CA ASN A 43 -20.76 4.71 -2.43
C ASN A 43 -19.23 4.50 -2.45
N ASP A 44 -18.46 5.59 -2.42
CA ASP A 44 -17.00 5.55 -2.32
C ASP A 44 -16.56 4.74 -1.08
N PRO A 45 -15.82 3.62 -1.23
CA PRO A 45 -15.36 2.83 -0.09
C PRO A 45 -14.35 3.57 0.80
N CYS A 46 -13.77 4.67 0.31
CA CYS A 46 -12.93 5.60 1.07
C CYS A 46 -13.71 6.72 1.76
N ASP A 47 -15.05 6.78 1.66
CA ASP A 47 -15.86 7.79 2.35
C ASP A 47 -16.81 7.14 3.37
N LEU A 48 -16.31 6.93 4.58
CA LEU A 48 -17.07 6.33 5.68
C LEU A 48 -17.29 7.34 6.82
N PRO A 49 -18.44 7.31 7.53
CA PRO A 49 -18.61 8.05 8.76
C PRO A 49 -17.52 7.72 9.80
N GLY A 50 -17.12 8.72 10.59
CA GLY A 50 -16.02 8.60 11.55
C GLY A 50 -16.40 8.10 12.95
N ASP A 51 -17.66 7.72 13.19
CA ASP A 51 -18.09 7.26 14.52
C ASP A 51 -17.37 5.97 14.90
N THR A 52 -16.90 5.90 16.14
CA THR A 52 -16.01 4.83 16.59
C THR A 52 -16.40 4.34 17.97
N THR A 53 -16.56 3.03 18.13
CA THR A 53 -16.63 2.40 19.46
C THR A 53 -15.27 1.84 19.85
N ASP A 54 -14.80 2.23 21.03
CA ASP A 54 -13.60 1.66 21.64
C ASP A 54 -14.01 0.48 22.54
N LEU A 55 -13.60 -0.75 22.18
CA LEU A 55 -13.92 -1.95 22.95
C LEU A 55 -13.14 -2.06 24.27
N GLY A 56 -12.04 -1.31 24.42
CA GLY A 56 -11.27 -1.22 25.66
C GLY A 56 -12.02 -0.50 26.77
N THR A 57 -12.79 0.53 26.41
CA THR A 57 -13.53 1.39 27.35
C THR A 57 -15.04 1.24 27.24
N ASN A 58 -15.54 0.54 26.21
CA ASN A 58 -16.94 0.51 25.79
C ASN A 58 -17.54 1.91 25.53
N SER A 59 -16.70 2.90 25.21
CA SER A 59 -17.16 4.25 24.88
C SER A 59 -17.30 4.44 23.38
N THR A 60 -18.40 5.05 22.95
CA THR A 60 -18.60 5.47 21.56
C THR A 60 -18.30 6.96 21.40
N THR A 61 -17.42 7.28 20.46
CA THR A 61 -17.19 8.64 19.98
C THR A 61 -18.07 8.87 18.75
N PRO A 62 -18.95 9.89 18.75
CA PRO A 62 -19.79 10.19 17.60
C PRO A 62 -18.94 10.61 16.40
N ALA A 63 -19.47 10.43 15.19
CA ALA A 63 -18.82 10.92 13.98
C ALA A 63 -18.66 12.45 14.09
N PRO A 64 -17.49 13.01 13.73
CA PRO A 64 -17.40 14.44 13.53
C PRO A 64 -18.37 14.87 12.42
N ALA A 65 -18.74 16.15 12.40
CA ALA A 65 -19.51 16.70 11.30
C ALA A 65 -18.77 16.43 9.98
N ALA A 66 -19.51 15.95 8.97
CA ALA A 66 -18.92 15.68 7.66
C ALA A 66 -18.32 16.97 7.08
N VAL A 67 -17.06 16.89 6.67
CA VAL A 67 -16.38 17.98 5.97
C VAL A 67 -16.63 17.78 4.47
N PRO A 68 -17.32 18.71 3.79
CA PRO A 68 -17.51 18.58 2.35
C PRO A 68 -16.15 18.61 1.65
N ASP A 69 -16.03 17.95 0.49
CA ASP A 69 -14.74 17.85 -0.21
C ASP A 69 -14.11 19.20 -0.57
N SER A 70 -14.93 20.22 -0.81
CA SER A 70 -14.47 21.60 -1.01
C SER A 70 -13.82 22.22 0.23
N GLY A 71 -14.16 21.73 1.42
CA GLY A 71 -13.58 22.14 2.70
C GLY A 71 -12.31 21.35 3.07
N LYS A 72 -11.97 20.28 2.35
CA LYS A 72 -10.76 19.51 2.61
C LYS A 72 -9.55 20.25 2.02
N PRO A 73 -8.45 20.44 2.77
CA PRO A 73 -7.34 21.30 2.36
C PRO A 73 -6.40 20.67 1.32
N ILE A 74 -6.30 19.35 1.33
CA ILE A 74 -5.34 18.56 0.55
C ILE A 74 -6.06 17.35 -0.07
N ASP A 75 -5.34 16.60 -0.89
CA ASP A 75 -5.78 15.32 -1.44
C ASP A 75 -4.94 14.18 -0.87
N CYS A 76 -5.52 12.99 -0.81
CA CYS A 76 -4.80 11.75 -0.55
C CYS A 76 -4.78 10.93 -1.83
N PHE A 77 -3.61 10.49 -2.23
CA PHE A 77 -3.46 9.53 -3.32
C PHE A 77 -3.03 8.18 -2.73
N TYR A 78 -3.96 7.24 -2.71
CA TYR A 78 -3.83 5.96 -2.01
C TYR A 78 -3.58 4.80 -2.98
N LEU A 79 -2.51 4.04 -2.74
CA LEU A 79 -2.22 2.78 -3.42
C LEU A 79 -2.33 1.62 -2.42
N TYR A 80 -3.32 0.76 -2.65
CA TYR A 80 -3.67 -0.35 -1.76
C TYR A 80 -2.68 -1.53 -1.83
N PRO A 81 -2.64 -2.42 -0.83
CA PRO A 81 -1.79 -3.61 -0.86
C PRO A 81 -2.40 -4.70 -1.75
N THR A 82 -1.63 -5.75 -2.06
CA THR A 82 -2.16 -6.95 -2.73
C THR A 82 -3.30 -7.55 -1.93
N VAL A 83 -4.52 -7.51 -2.47
CA VAL A 83 -5.70 -8.11 -1.81
C VAL A 83 -6.52 -9.01 -2.72
N THR A 84 -6.33 -8.93 -4.03
CA THR A 84 -7.10 -9.68 -5.01
C THR A 84 -7.15 -11.18 -4.71
N ASN A 85 -8.34 -11.75 -4.91
CA ASN A 85 -8.56 -13.20 -4.87
C ASN A 85 -8.28 -13.88 -6.22
N ASP A 86 -7.92 -13.12 -7.26
CA ASP A 86 -7.66 -13.67 -8.59
C ASP A 86 -6.41 -14.57 -8.59
N VAL A 87 -6.45 -15.61 -9.43
CA VAL A 87 -5.36 -16.58 -9.62
C VAL A 87 -4.62 -16.38 -10.95
N ALA A 88 -5.04 -15.40 -11.76
CA ALA A 88 -4.32 -14.95 -12.93
C ALA A 88 -2.96 -14.35 -12.57
N LEU A 89 -2.12 -14.08 -13.58
CA LEU A 89 -0.80 -13.47 -13.34
C LEU A 89 -0.93 -12.04 -12.80
N ASN A 90 -1.94 -11.29 -13.20
CA ASN A 90 -2.23 -9.95 -12.69
C ASN A 90 -3.73 -9.86 -12.37
N ALA A 91 -4.08 -9.06 -11.35
CA ALA A 91 -5.46 -8.78 -10.95
C ALA A 91 -6.27 -8.15 -12.11
N PRO A 92 -7.60 -8.20 -12.05
CA PRO A 92 -8.45 -7.50 -13.01
C PRO A 92 -8.32 -5.98 -12.88
N GLY A 93 -8.65 -5.25 -13.96
CA GLY A 93 -8.69 -3.79 -13.99
C GLY A 93 -10.02 -3.17 -13.51
N TYR A 94 -10.75 -3.86 -12.63
CA TYR A 94 -12.03 -3.42 -12.06
C TYR A 94 -12.13 -3.75 -10.57
N ALA A 95 -13.06 -3.13 -9.86
CA ALA A 95 -13.17 -3.26 -8.41
C ALA A 95 -13.82 -4.59 -8.04
N THR A 96 -13.16 -5.36 -7.18
CA THR A 96 -13.71 -6.56 -6.55
C THR A 96 -14.05 -6.27 -5.08
N PRO A 97 -14.90 -7.07 -4.42
CA PRO A 97 -15.31 -6.82 -3.03
C PRO A 97 -14.13 -6.71 -2.04
N GLU A 98 -13.08 -7.50 -2.22
CA GLU A 98 -11.87 -7.44 -1.38
C GLU A 98 -11.03 -6.18 -1.64
N VAL A 99 -11.03 -5.67 -2.88
CA VAL A 99 -10.39 -4.39 -3.24
C VAL A 99 -11.16 -3.20 -2.62
N ALA A 100 -12.49 -3.23 -2.65
CA ALA A 100 -13.29 -2.23 -1.95
C ALA A 100 -13.09 -2.30 -0.42
N SER A 101 -13.05 -3.52 0.14
CA SER A 101 -12.87 -3.71 1.59
C SER A 101 -11.55 -3.13 2.09
N ILE A 102 -10.44 -3.31 1.36
CA ILE A 102 -9.15 -2.78 1.82
C ILE A 102 -9.06 -1.26 1.77
N ALA A 103 -9.74 -0.61 0.81
CA ALA A 103 -9.86 0.84 0.78
C ALA A 103 -10.57 1.38 2.02
N SER A 104 -11.65 0.72 2.44
CA SER A 104 -12.32 1.05 3.70
C SER A 104 -11.42 0.82 4.92
N PHE A 105 -10.64 -0.26 4.93
CA PHE A 105 -9.78 -0.60 6.07
C PHE A 105 -8.59 0.35 6.28
N GLN A 106 -8.03 0.90 5.20
CA GLN A 106 -6.75 1.61 5.26
C GLN A 106 -6.85 3.10 4.89
N ALA A 107 -7.75 3.47 3.98
CA ALA A 107 -7.82 4.82 3.45
C ALA A 107 -9.02 5.62 3.95
N ALA A 108 -10.15 4.97 4.23
CA ALA A 108 -11.39 5.71 4.55
C ALA A 108 -11.27 6.63 5.76
N ARG A 109 -10.45 6.28 6.76
CA ARG A 109 -10.23 7.11 7.95
C ARG A 109 -9.60 8.48 7.63
N PHE A 110 -8.89 8.59 6.51
CA PHE A 110 -8.26 9.82 6.06
C PHE A 110 -9.24 10.81 5.40
N ASN A 111 -10.48 10.41 5.11
CA ASN A 111 -11.48 11.29 4.49
C ASN A 111 -11.78 12.57 5.31
N THR A 112 -11.43 12.58 6.60
CA THR A 112 -11.52 13.76 7.47
C THR A 112 -10.44 14.82 7.18
N GLN A 113 -9.35 14.44 6.51
CA GLN A 113 -8.20 15.31 6.25
C GLN A 113 -8.06 15.67 4.76
N CYS A 114 -8.53 14.81 3.86
CA CYS A 114 -8.25 14.92 2.43
C CYS A 114 -9.35 14.33 1.55
N ARG A 115 -9.44 14.82 0.31
CA ARG A 115 -10.19 14.13 -0.76
C ARG A 115 -9.41 12.88 -1.14
N VAL A 116 -10.02 11.69 -1.12
CA VAL A 116 -9.29 10.44 -1.33
C VAL A 116 -9.43 9.97 -2.76
N PHE A 117 -8.31 9.78 -3.44
CA PHE A 117 -8.21 9.22 -4.79
C PHE A 117 -7.43 7.92 -4.72
N ALA A 118 -8.03 6.84 -5.20
CA ALA A 118 -7.38 5.54 -5.27
C ALA A 118 -7.67 4.90 -6.63
N PRO A 119 -6.68 4.68 -7.49
CA PRO A 119 -6.91 4.05 -8.78
C PRO A 119 -6.95 2.54 -8.66
N ILE A 120 -7.75 1.87 -9.47
CA ILE A 120 -7.66 0.43 -9.66
C ILE A 120 -6.45 0.15 -10.55
N TYR A 121 -5.58 -0.74 -10.08
CA TYR A 121 -4.42 -1.17 -10.84
C TYR A 121 -4.26 -2.69 -10.76
N ARG A 122 -3.70 -3.29 -11.82
CA ARG A 122 -3.66 -4.75 -12.00
C ARG A 122 -2.57 -5.40 -11.15
N GLN A 123 -2.85 -5.48 -9.85
CA GLN A 123 -1.96 -5.98 -8.80
C GLN A 123 -1.32 -7.32 -9.12
N THR A 124 -0.20 -7.60 -8.46
CA THR A 124 0.29 -8.99 -8.35
C THR A 124 -0.53 -9.73 -7.29
N PRO A 125 -1.20 -10.84 -7.62
CA PRO A 125 -1.94 -11.62 -6.62
C PRO A 125 -1.04 -12.26 -5.56
N LEU A 126 -1.57 -12.49 -4.37
CA LEU A 126 -0.79 -12.99 -3.23
C LEU A 126 -0.15 -14.35 -3.51
N LEU A 127 -0.87 -15.24 -4.20
CA LEU A 127 -0.36 -16.57 -4.59
C LEU A 127 0.80 -16.49 -5.59
N MET A 128 0.91 -15.39 -6.33
CA MET A 128 1.95 -15.17 -7.32
C MET A 128 3.17 -14.43 -6.76
N LEU A 129 3.11 -13.93 -5.53
CA LEU A 129 4.20 -13.21 -4.88
C LEU A 129 5.47 -14.07 -4.72
N PRO A 130 5.42 -15.31 -4.17
CA PRO A 130 6.63 -16.14 -4.08
C PRO A 130 7.24 -16.52 -5.44
N PRO A 131 6.47 -16.97 -6.45
CA PRO A 131 7.00 -17.16 -7.80
C PRO A 131 7.61 -15.90 -8.42
N ALA A 132 7.00 -14.73 -8.18
CA ALA A 132 7.48 -13.44 -8.68
C ALA A 132 8.84 -13.06 -8.09
N LEU A 133 9.07 -13.33 -6.80
CA LEU A 133 10.36 -13.16 -6.13
C LEU A 133 11.45 -14.05 -6.75
N LEU A 134 11.09 -15.29 -7.11
CA LEU A 134 12.04 -16.27 -7.66
C LEU A 134 12.34 -16.06 -9.16
N GLY A 135 11.79 -15.01 -9.77
CA GLY A 135 12.05 -14.69 -11.19
C GLY A 135 11.40 -15.65 -12.18
N ALA A 136 10.40 -16.43 -11.76
CA ALA A 136 9.60 -17.22 -12.68
C ALA A 136 8.81 -16.32 -13.66
N ALA A 137 8.39 -16.85 -14.82
CA ALA A 137 7.43 -16.18 -15.69
C ALA A 137 6.19 -15.84 -14.85
N GLY A 138 6.01 -14.56 -14.56
CA GLY A 138 5.22 -14.12 -13.42
C GLY A 138 4.39 -12.88 -13.70
N PRO A 139 3.63 -12.41 -12.70
CA PRO A 139 2.98 -11.10 -12.67
C PRO A 139 3.87 -10.02 -13.28
N SER A 140 3.32 -9.23 -14.18
CA SER A 140 4.01 -8.04 -14.66
C SER A 140 3.87 -6.93 -13.61
N ILE A 141 4.90 -6.78 -12.78
CA ILE A 141 5.05 -5.63 -11.86
C ILE A 141 5.05 -4.33 -12.68
N ASP A 142 5.67 -4.34 -13.86
CA ASP A 142 5.72 -3.19 -14.75
C ASP A 142 4.34 -2.81 -15.30
N LEU A 143 3.46 -3.79 -15.55
CA LEU A 143 2.07 -3.52 -15.94
C LEU A 143 1.31 -2.81 -14.82
N ALA A 144 1.41 -3.35 -13.60
CA ALA A 144 0.77 -2.79 -12.43
C ALA A 144 1.30 -1.37 -12.14
N TYR A 145 2.61 -1.15 -12.29
CA TYR A 145 3.21 0.19 -12.17
C TYR A 145 2.79 1.14 -13.29
N ALA A 146 2.65 0.65 -14.53
CA ALA A 146 2.21 1.48 -15.64
C ALA A 146 0.76 1.95 -15.46
N ASP A 147 -0.11 1.11 -14.89
CA ASP A 147 -1.46 1.52 -14.48
C ASP A 147 -1.40 2.62 -13.40
N VAL A 148 -0.56 2.45 -12.37
CA VAL A 148 -0.35 3.47 -11.32
C VAL A 148 0.16 4.78 -11.91
N ARG A 149 1.12 4.73 -12.83
CA ARG A 149 1.68 5.92 -13.46
C ARG A 149 0.63 6.64 -14.32
N ALA A 150 -0.13 5.89 -15.12
CA ALA A 150 -1.22 6.46 -15.91
C ALA A 150 -2.29 7.10 -15.02
N ALA A 151 -2.62 6.46 -13.90
CA ALA A 151 -3.56 7.00 -12.92
C ALA A 151 -3.05 8.28 -12.24
N TRP A 152 -1.78 8.32 -11.86
CA TRP A 152 -1.14 9.51 -11.31
C TRP A 152 -1.18 10.67 -12.31
N ASP A 153 -0.79 10.42 -13.57
CA ASP A 153 -0.79 11.45 -14.61
C ASP A 153 -2.21 11.95 -14.89
N ASN A 154 -3.23 11.07 -14.86
CA ASN A 154 -4.63 11.45 -14.96
C ASN A 154 -5.08 12.31 -13.76
N TYR A 155 -4.82 11.87 -12.53
CA TYR A 155 -5.12 12.64 -11.31
C TYR A 155 -4.53 14.05 -11.34
N MET A 156 -3.25 14.16 -11.72
CA MET A 156 -2.57 15.45 -11.82
C MET A 156 -3.19 16.35 -12.89
N ALA A 157 -3.68 15.77 -13.99
CA ALA A 157 -4.27 16.51 -15.11
C ALA A 157 -5.73 16.93 -14.88
N THR A 158 -6.53 16.14 -14.14
CA THR A 158 -7.99 16.35 -14.04
C THR A 158 -8.47 16.69 -12.63
N GLU A 159 -7.82 16.17 -11.58
CA GLU A 159 -8.36 16.20 -10.21
C GLU A 159 -7.59 17.14 -9.26
N ASN A 160 -6.25 17.13 -9.34
CA ASN A 160 -5.37 17.76 -8.35
C ASN A 160 -5.54 19.29 -8.30
N ASN A 161 -5.63 19.95 -9.45
CA ASN A 161 -5.82 21.41 -9.54
C ASN A 161 -4.83 22.24 -8.67
N GLY A 162 -3.58 21.78 -8.52
CA GLY A 162 -2.52 22.45 -7.75
C GLY A 162 -2.56 22.21 -6.24
N ARG A 163 -3.44 21.33 -5.76
CA ARG A 163 -3.60 21.00 -4.35
C ARG A 163 -2.41 20.20 -3.80
N GLY A 164 -2.19 20.32 -2.50
CA GLY A 164 -1.22 19.50 -1.80
C GLY A 164 -1.67 18.05 -1.78
N VAL A 165 -0.73 17.11 -1.82
CA VAL A 165 -1.01 15.68 -1.84
C VAL A 165 -0.29 14.95 -0.71
N LEU A 166 -1.04 14.14 0.02
CA LEU A 166 -0.54 13.11 0.92
C LEU A 166 -0.56 11.77 0.17
N LEU A 167 0.60 11.16 0.01
CA LEU A 167 0.69 9.83 -0.61
C LEU A 167 0.51 8.77 0.47
N VAL A 168 -0.33 7.76 0.25
CA VAL A 168 -0.56 6.69 1.22
C VAL A 168 -0.41 5.34 0.53
N GLY A 169 0.46 4.48 1.04
CA GLY A 169 0.71 3.16 0.49
C GLY A 169 0.89 2.12 1.57
N HIS A 170 0.47 0.89 1.26
CA HIS A 170 0.79 -0.27 2.08
C HIS A 170 1.27 -1.43 1.21
N SER A 171 2.25 -2.21 1.70
CA SER A 171 2.73 -3.42 1.03
C SER A 171 3.11 -3.14 -0.43
N GLN A 172 2.49 -3.83 -1.39
CA GLN A 172 2.63 -3.57 -2.83
C GLN A 172 2.45 -2.08 -3.20
N GLY A 173 1.45 -1.40 -2.64
CA GLY A 173 1.20 0.01 -2.90
C GLY A 173 2.36 0.92 -2.44
N THR A 174 3.06 0.54 -1.37
CA THR A 174 4.30 1.23 -0.94
C THR A 174 5.40 1.08 -1.97
N PHE A 175 5.63 -0.11 -2.51
CA PHE A 175 6.64 -0.29 -3.57
C PHE A 175 6.30 0.51 -4.84
N MET A 176 5.01 0.60 -5.18
CA MET A 176 4.54 1.45 -6.29
C MET A 176 4.81 2.94 -6.02
N LEU A 177 4.47 3.43 -4.82
CA LEU A 177 4.73 4.82 -4.44
C LEU A 177 6.21 5.14 -4.35
N ARG A 178 7.05 4.22 -3.86
CA ARG A 178 8.51 4.38 -3.89
C ARG A 178 8.99 4.64 -5.31
N LYS A 179 8.58 3.82 -6.28
CA LYS A 179 8.96 4.02 -7.69
C LYS A 179 8.41 5.33 -8.25
N LEU A 180 7.12 5.61 -8.04
CA LEU A 180 6.46 6.83 -8.51
C LEU A 180 7.17 8.08 -7.98
N MET A 181 7.37 8.16 -6.66
CA MET A 181 8.00 9.30 -6.00
C MET A 181 9.44 9.53 -6.46
N ARG A 182 10.20 8.46 -6.72
CA ARG A 182 11.58 8.58 -7.25
C ARG A 182 11.62 9.17 -8.66
N GLU A 183 10.62 8.84 -9.47
CA GLU A 183 10.52 9.29 -10.87
C GLU A 183 9.89 10.68 -11.01
N THR A 184 9.07 11.10 -10.05
CA THR A 184 8.36 12.39 -10.08
C THR A 184 8.87 13.35 -9.01
N PHE A 185 8.43 13.19 -7.76
CA PHE A 185 8.72 14.12 -6.66
C PHE A 185 10.22 14.29 -6.39
N ASP A 186 10.97 13.21 -6.20
CA ASP A 186 12.36 13.29 -5.73
C ASP A 186 13.28 14.07 -6.69
N ARG A 187 12.92 14.11 -7.98
CA ARG A 187 13.69 14.79 -9.03
C ARG A 187 13.13 16.16 -9.40
N ASP A 188 11.86 16.44 -9.13
CA ASP A 188 11.20 17.69 -9.49
C ASP A 188 10.98 18.59 -8.26
N ALA A 189 11.73 19.70 -8.20
CA ALA A 189 11.63 20.66 -7.10
C ALA A 189 10.26 21.33 -7.00
N ALA A 190 9.60 21.59 -8.14
CA ALA A 190 8.28 22.21 -8.14
C ALA A 190 7.24 21.24 -7.61
N LEU A 191 7.27 19.98 -8.04
CA LEU A 191 6.35 18.96 -7.56
C LEU A 191 6.56 18.64 -6.07
N ARG A 192 7.80 18.67 -5.55
CA ARG A 192 8.05 18.54 -4.10
C ARG A 192 7.31 19.57 -3.27
N THR A 193 7.09 20.79 -3.79
CA THR A 193 6.31 21.80 -3.05
C THR A 193 4.85 21.40 -2.84
N GLN A 194 4.33 20.46 -3.63
CA GLN A 194 2.97 19.93 -3.48
C GLN A 194 2.92 18.69 -2.57
N LEU A 195 4.06 18.11 -2.20
CA LEU A 195 4.10 16.97 -1.29
C LEU A 195 3.83 17.42 0.14
N VAL A 196 2.68 17.05 0.68
CA VAL A 196 2.33 17.25 2.09
C VAL A 196 3.04 16.22 2.95
N GLY A 197 3.08 14.97 2.49
CA GLY A 197 3.79 13.87 3.12
C GLY A 197 3.62 12.58 2.33
N ALA A 198 4.29 11.52 2.76
CA ALA A 198 4.08 10.18 2.22
C ALA A 198 4.10 9.13 3.33
N PHE A 199 3.03 8.36 3.46
CA PHE A 199 2.88 7.27 4.42
C PHE A 199 3.11 5.95 3.70
N LEU A 200 4.33 5.44 3.80
CA LEU A 200 4.84 4.30 3.04
C LEU A 200 5.02 3.10 3.97
N MET A 201 3.93 2.39 4.22
CA MET A 201 3.85 1.33 5.23
C MET A 201 4.17 -0.03 4.64
N GLY A 202 4.87 -0.89 5.37
CA GLY A 202 5.00 -2.29 4.98
C GLY A 202 5.78 -2.55 3.68
N GLY A 203 6.81 -1.76 3.35
CA GLY A 203 7.45 -1.84 2.02
C GLY A 203 8.89 -1.38 1.96
N ASN A 204 9.66 -1.57 3.04
CA ASN A 204 11.12 -1.38 3.12
C ASN A 204 11.65 -0.10 2.44
N VAL A 205 11.13 1.07 2.82
CA VAL A 205 11.72 2.35 2.36
C VAL A 205 13.17 2.41 2.84
N GLU A 206 14.12 2.60 1.94
CA GLU A 206 15.55 2.60 2.23
C GLU A 206 16.10 4.01 2.41
N THR A 207 17.03 4.15 3.35
CA THR A 207 17.86 5.35 3.55
C THR A 207 19.33 4.96 3.59
N ALA A 208 20.24 5.90 3.33
CA ALA A 208 21.63 5.68 3.69
C ALA A 208 21.72 5.49 5.21
N ARG A 209 22.64 4.62 5.66
CA ARG A 209 22.80 4.33 7.10
C ARG A 209 23.00 5.61 7.91
N GLY A 210 22.22 5.75 9.00
CA GLY A 210 22.26 6.93 9.87
C GLY A 210 21.74 8.23 9.26
N SER A 211 21.11 8.18 8.08
CA SER A 211 20.55 9.35 7.38
C SER A 211 19.02 9.23 7.25
N THR A 212 18.37 10.36 6.96
CA THR A 212 16.95 10.42 6.57
C THR A 212 16.75 10.38 5.06
N THR A 213 17.84 10.37 4.29
CA THR A 213 17.87 10.37 2.81
C THR A 213 18.96 9.42 2.30
N GLY A 214 19.13 9.33 0.99
CA GLY A 214 20.28 8.65 0.36
C GLY A 214 20.02 7.21 -0.05
N GLY A 215 18.80 6.69 0.14
CA GLY A 215 18.33 5.41 -0.39
C GLY A 215 17.31 5.61 -1.50
N ASP A 216 16.03 5.38 -1.22
CA ASP A 216 14.94 5.64 -2.17
C ASP A 216 14.99 7.08 -2.66
N PHE A 217 15.10 8.03 -1.74
CA PHE A 217 14.97 9.46 -2.02
C PHE A 217 16.25 10.22 -1.66
N GLN A 218 16.69 11.09 -2.56
CA GLN A 218 17.84 11.97 -2.36
C GLN A 218 17.42 13.33 -1.78
N ASN A 219 16.21 13.79 -2.09
CA ASN A 219 15.72 15.14 -1.77
C ASN A 219 14.46 15.14 -0.88
N ILE A 220 13.91 13.97 -0.55
CA ILE A 220 12.73 13.82 0.33
C ILE A 220 13.17 13.06 1.58
N PRO A 221 13.28 13.70 2.75
CA PRO A 221 13.74 13.04 3.96
C PRO A 221 12.64 12.21 4.62
N LEU A 222 13.03 11.28 5.50
CA LEU A 222 12.13 10.75 6.53
C LEU A 222 11.66 11.88 7.48
N CYS A 223 10.43 11.75 7.97
CA CYS A 223 9.91 12.62 9.01
C CYS A 223 10.59 12.31 10.35
N THR A 224 10.99 13.36 11.07
CA THR A 224 11.74 13.26 12.33
C THR A 224 11.11 14.05 13.48
N GLU A 225 10.21 14.98 13.18
CA GLU A 225 9.58 15.86 14.16
C GLU A 225 8.11 16.10 13.86
N ARG A 226 7.42 16.65 14.86
CA ARG A 226 5.99 16.93 14.80
C ARG A 226 5.67 17.99 13.75
N ALA A 227 4.59 17.78 13.00
CA ALA A 227 4.11 18.68 11.94
C ALA A 227 5.11 18.94 10.78
N GLN A 228 6.23 18.21 10.72
CA GLN A 228 7.11 18.24 9.56
C GLN A 228 6.36 17.70 8.33
N PHE A 229 6.29 18.50 7.27
CA PHE A 229 5.67 18.14 5.99
C PHE A 229 6.74 17.96 4.89
N GLY A 230 6.34 17.43 3.74
CA GLY A 230 7.25 17.15 2.63
C GLY A 230 8.25 16.02 2.93
N CYS A 231 7.88 15.11 3.85
CA CYS A 231 8.72 14.03 4.33
C CYS A 231 7.97 12.69 4.33
N VAL A 232 8.71 11.60 4.50
CA VAL A 232 8.19 10.22 4.49
C VAL A 232 8.02 9.68 5.90
N VAL A 233 6.84 9.14 6.21
CA VAL A 233 6.58 8.27 7.35
C VAL A 233 6.60 6.83 6.83
N ALA A 234 7.48 6.00 7.37
CA ALA A 234 7.64 4.63 6.91
C ALA A 234 8.02 3.71 8.07
N TYR A 235 7.36 2.56 8.12
CA TYR A 235 7.71 1.46 9.00
C TYR A 235 6.97 0.18 8.56
N SER A 236 7.49 -0.96 9.03
CA SER A 236 6.76 -2.23 9.13
C SER A 236 6.66 -2.58 10.61
N THR A 237 5.60 -3.25 11.01
CA THR A 237 5.35 -3.58 12.42
C THR A 237 5.73 -5.01 12.75
N ASN A 238 6.14 -5.21 14.01
CA ASN A 238 6.21 -6.53 14.63
C ASN A 238 5.79 -6.42 16.11
N THR A 239 5.41 -7.54 16.70
CA THR A 239 5.14 -7.75 18.12
C THR A 239 6.13 -8.74 18.74
N LEU A 240 6.68 -9.64 17.93
CA LEU A 240 7.79 -10.52 18.26
C LEU A 240 9.05 -9.96 17.59
N ARG A 241 10.20 -10.09 18.25
CA ARG A 241 11.48 -9.75 17.60
C ARG A 241 11.78 -10.86 16.59
N PRO A 242 11.71 -10.59 15.27
CA PRO A 242 11.69 -11.67 14.31
C PRO A 242 13.08 -12.28 14.16
N PRO A 243 13.23 -13.62 14.21
CA PRO A 243 14.47 -14.26 13.80
C PRO A 243 14.66 -14.19 12.27
N LEU A 244 13.55 -14.11 11.50
CA LEU A 244 13.53 -13.97 10.04
C LEU A 244 12.22 -13.29 9.60
N SER A 245 12.35 -12.17 8.88
CA SER A 245 11.24 -11.42 8.26
C SER A 245 11.59 -11.02 6.83
N THR A 246 10.59 -10.80 5.98
CA THR A 246 10.79 -10.15 4.66
C THR A 246 10.86 -8.63 4.75
N PHE A 247 10.62 -8.06 5.92
CA PHE A 247 10.62 -6.62 6.16
C PHE A 247 11.73 -6.20 7.13
N GLY A 248 12.15 -4.95 7.06
CA GLY A 248 13.06 -4.36 8.03
C GLY A 248 14.55 -4.60 7.79
N ASN A 249 14.94 -5.49 6.87
CA ASN A 249 16.36 -5.81 6.62
C ASN A 249 16.79 -5.56 5.18
N ALA A 250 17.52 -4.47 4.98
CA ALA A 250 17.99 -4.00 3.67
C ALA A 250 18.91 -5.00 2.95
N ASN A 251 19.66 -5.84 3.69
CA ASN A 251 20.63 -6.76 3.10
C ASN A 251 20.00 -7.93 2.36
N ILE A 252 18.79 -8.32 2.77
CA ILE A 252 18.06 -9.47 2.25
C ILE A 252 16.73 -9.06 1.62
N ASP A 253 16.59 -7.79 1.28
CA ASP A 253 15.36 -7.23 0.70
C ASP A 253 15.20 -7.63 -0.78
N LEU A 254 14.73 -8.86 -0.98
CA LEU A 254 14.44 -9.40 -2.31
C LEU A 254 13.29 -8.65 -3.00
N TRP A 255 12.38 -8.03 -2.24
CA TRP A 255 11.27 -7.27 -2.81
C TRP A 255 11.79 -6.03 -3.52
N SER A 256 12.58 -5.20 -2.83
CA SER A 256 13.16 -4.00 -3.44
C SER A 256 14.03 -4.34 -4.65
N GLN A 257 14.84 -5.40 -4.57
CA GLN A 257 15.65 -5.87 -5.71
C GLN A 257 14.76 -6.21 -6.92
N ARG A 258 13.68 -6.96 -6.70
CA ARG A 258 12.77 -7.37 -7.79
C ARG A 258 12.06 -6.19 -8.46
N TRP A 259 11.86 -5.12 -7.70
CA TRP A 259 11.22 -3.88 -8.12
C TRP A 259 12.19 -2.80 -8.64
N GLY A 260 13.50 -3.10 -8.68
CA GLY A 260 14.53 -2.13 -9.11
C GLY A 260 14.69 -0.95 -8.14
N LEU A 261 14.34 -1.17 -6.88
CA LEU A 261 14.46 -0.19 -5.79
C LEU A 261 15.77 -0.42 -5.01
N PRO A 262 16.30 0.62 -4.33
CA PRO A 262 17.50 0.49 -3.51
C PRO A 262 17.36 -0.64 -2.48
N SER A 263 18.47 -1.34 -2.23
CA SER A 263 18.63 -2.38 -1.21
C SER A 263 20.12 -2.74 -1.07
N GLY A 264 20.49 -3.44 0.00
CA GLY A 264 21.86 -3.90 0.26
C GLY A 264 22.58 -3.18 1.41
N PRO A 265 23.86 -3.49 1.65
CA PRO A 265 24.58 -3.16 2.89
C PRO A 265 24.85 -1.67 3.13
N GLY A 266 24.81 -0.85 2.08
CA GLY A 266 24.92 0.60 2.20
C GLY A 266 23.67 1.28 2.77
N TYR A 267 22.55 0.55 2.86
CA TYR A 267 21.26 1.08 3.28
C TYR A 267 20.79 0.53 4.62
N GLN A 268 19.76 1.17 5.14
CA GLN A 268 18.93 0.70 6.24
C GLN A 268 17.46 0.95 5.89
N VAL A 269 16.61 0.00 6.26
CA VAL A 269 15.16 0.19 6.17
C VAL A 269 14.76 1.29 7.15
N ALA A 270 13.94 2.22 6.69
CA ALA A 270 13.41 3.32 7.47
C ALA A 270 12.45 2.82 8.55
N CYS A 271 12.55 3.42 9.73
CA CYS A 271 11.54 3.33 10.75
C CYS A 271 11.33 4.72 11.36
N THR A 272 10.13 5.26 11.19
CA THR A 272 9.70 6.52 11.80
C THR A 272 8.73 6.25 12.93
N ASP A 273 8.94 6.88 14.08
CA ASP A 273 8.09 6.70 15.26
C ASP A 273 6.82 7.59 15.20
N PRO A 274 5.63 7.03 14.96
CA PRO A 274 4.40 7.82 14.91
C PRO A 274 4.03 8.47 16.25
N ALA A 275 4.45 7.93 17.40
CA ALA A 275 4.21 8.59 18.69
C ALA A 275 4.96 9.92 18.79
N LYS A 276 6.22 9.93 18.33
CA LYS A 276 7.03 11.16 18.23
C LYS A 276 6.43 12.16 17.22
N LEU A 277 6.08 11.68 16.03
CA LEU A 277 5.58 12.53 14.95
C LEU A 277 4.20 13.14 15.24
N SER A 278 3.35 12.42 15.96
CA SER A 278 2.04 12.95 16.37
C SER A 278 2.12 13.84 17.61
N GLY A 279 3.14 13.67 18.45
CA GLY A 279 3.23 14.26 19.78
C GLY A 279 2.31 13.59 20.81
N ASP A 280 1.76 12.40 20.50
CA ASP A 280 0.92 11.62 21.40
C ASP A 280 1.58 10.25 21.67
N ASN A 281 1.97 10.02 22.91
CA ASN A 281 2.61 8.77 23.35
C ASN A 281 1.66 7.81 24.06
N ARG A 282 0.35 8.11 24.10
CA ARG A 282 -0.62 7.22 24.75
C ARG A 282 -0.67 5.87 24.04
N PRO A 283 -1.02 4.79 24.76
CA PRO A 283 -1.24 3.49 24.12
C PRO A 283 -2.38 3.55 23.09
N VAL A 284 -2.22 2.83 21.98
CA VAL A 284 -3.20 2.77 20.88
C VAL A 284 -3.74 1.36 20.70
N GLY A 285 -4.95 1.24 20.15
CA GLY A 285 -5.51 -0.03 19.72
C GLY A 285 -5.36 -0.24 18.21
N VAL A 286 -5.90 -1.36 17.72
CA VAL A 286 -6.08 -1.60 16.29
C VAL A 286 -7.46 -1.08 15.89
N THR A 287 -7.52 -0.11 14.98
CA THR A 287 -8.76 0.51 14.52
C THR A 287 -9.10 0.03 13.12
N VAL A 288 -10.29 -0.55 12.95
CA VAL A 288 -10.80 -1.12 11.70
C VAL A 288 -12.29 -0.78 11.50
N PRO A 289 -12.83 -0.85 10.28
CA PRO A 289 -14.27 -0.82 10.07
C PRO A 289 -14.96 -1.97 10.82
N SER A 290 -16.16 -1.71 11.35
CA SER A 290 -16.97 -2.75 11.99
C SER A 290 -17.59 -3.71 10.97
N ALA A 291 -17.77 -3.25 9.73
CA ALA A 291 -18.21 -4.10 8.64
C ALA A 291 -17.13 -5.17 8.33
N PRO A 292 -17.53 -6.43 8.10
CA PRO A 292 -16.58 -7.50 7.84
C PRO A 292 -15.82 -7.27 6.53
N PHE A 293 -14.56 -7.67 6.51
CA PHE A 293 -13.77 -7.74 5.28
C PHE A 293 -14.37 -8.79 4.33
N ALA A 294 -14.47 -8.50 3.03
CA ALA A 294 -15.01 -9.43 2.05
C ALA A 294 -14.25 -10.76 2.02
N PHE A 295 -14.97 -11.87 1.83
CA PHE A 295 -14.37 -13.20 1.86
C PHE A 295 -13.24 -13.36 0.83
N GLY A 296 -12.16 -13.99 1.24
CA GLY A 296 -10.95 -14.10 0.43
C GLY A 296 -9.71 -14.42 1.26
N ILE A 297 -8.55 -14.46 0.59
CA ILE A 297 -7.27 -14.81 1.23
C ILE A 297 -6.95 -13.84 2.37
N ILE A 298 -7.16 -12.54 2.16
CA ILE A 298 -6.91 -11.52 3.21
C ILE A 298 -7.84 -11.71 4.40
N SER A 299 -9.13 -11.98 4.21
CA SER A 299 -10.06 -12.25 5.32
C SER A 299 -9.63 -13.47 6.17
N ILE A 300 -9.07 -14.50 5.53
CA ILE A 300 -8.55 -15.69 6.21
C ILE A 300 -7.33 -15.31 7.06
N LEU A 301 -6.40 -14.51 6.51
CA LEU A 301 -5.22 -14.07 7.25
C LEU A 301 -5.57 -13.10 8.39
N LEU A 302 -6.57 -12.25 8.20
CA LEU A 302 -7.10 -11.39 9.27
C LEU A 302 -7.69 -12.22 10.41
N ASN A 303 -8.50 -13.25 10.10
CA ASN A 303 -9.02 -14.18 11.09
C ASN A 303 -7.92 -14.96 11.81
N TYR A 304 -6.87 -15.37 11.08
CA TYR A 304 -5.69 -15.98 11.70
C TYR A 304 -5.02 -15.00 12.67
N THR A 305 -4.84 -13.74 12.26
CA THR A 305 -4.19 -12.70 13.07
C THR A 305 -4.91 -12.46 14.39
N THR A 306 -6.25 -12.50 14.41
CA THR A 306 -7.01 -12.25 15.65
C THR A 306 -7.36 -13.51 16.45
N ALA A 307 -7.11 -14.71 15.90
CA ALA A 307 -7.47 -15.96 16.57
C ALA A 307 -6.85 -16.07 17.99
N PRO A 308 -7.58 -16.64 18.97
CA PRO A 308 -8.88 -17.30 18.85
C PRO A 308 -10.09 -16.35 18.87
N GLU A 309 -9.88 -15.03 18.94
CA GLU A 309 -10.95 -14.04 18.88
C GLU A 309 -11.33 -13.73 17.42
N ALA A 310 -12.59 -13.31 17.22
CA ALA A 310 -13.02 -12.78 15.93
C ALA A 310 -12.44 -11.38 15.69
N LEU A 311 -12.45 -10.92 14.45
CA LEU A 311 -12.17 -9.52 14.14
C LEU A 311 -13.09 -8.60 14.96
N PRO A 312 -12.56 -7.51 15.53
CA PRO A 312 -13.32 -6.65 16.40
C PRO A 312 -14.42 -5.94 15.59
N THR A 313 -15.64 -5.90 16.15
CA THR A 313 -16.80 -5.26 15.52
C THR A 313 -17.68 -4.59 16.58
N SER A 314 -18.49 -3.60 16.16
CA SER A 314 -19.43 -2.89 17.01
C SER A 314 -20.60 -2.33 16.18
N LYS A 315 -21.49 -1.55 16.82
CA LYS A 315 -22.58 -0.85 16.13
C LYS A 315 -22.13 0.42 15.42
N SER A 316 -20.93 0.92 15.74
CA SER A 316 -20.36 2.09 15.07
C SER A 316 -19.79 1.71 13.71
N THR A 317 -19.60 2.69 12.83
CA THR A 317 -18.89 2.46 11.56
C THR A 317 -17.49 1.89 11.78
N TRP A 318 -16.79 2.38 12.81
CA TRP A 318 -15.46 1.91 13.18
C TRP A 318 -15.42 1.30 14.57
N THR A 319 -14.44 0.43 14.77
CA THR A 319 -14.14 -0.20 16.05
C THR A 319 -12.66 -0.13 16.34
N THR A 320 -12.32 0.20 17.59
CA THR A 320 -10.96 0.06 18.12
C THR A 320 -10.91 -1.15 19.05
N SER A 321 -9.90 -2.01 18.85
CA SER A 321 -9.71 -3.25 19.62
C SER A 321 -9.54 -3.01 21.12
N ARG A 322 -9.70 -4.04 21.96
CA ARG A 322 -9.52 -3.94 23.43
C ARG A 322 -8.07 -3.75 23.84
N GLY A 323 -7.16 -4.48 23.19
CA GLY A 323 -5.75 -4.43 23.50
C GLY A 323 -5.16 -3.07 23.18
N ARG A 324 -4.06 -2.78 23.87
CA ARG A 324 -3.33 -1.52 23.74
C ARG A 324 -1.87 -1.82 23.56
N VAL A 325 -1.27 -1.14 22.60
CA VAL A 325 0.15 -1.19 22.32
C VAL A 325 0.78 0.18 22.49
N VAL A 326 2.00 0.20 22.98
CA VAL A 326 2.97 1.28 22.73
C VAL A 326 3.96 0.76 21.71
N GLY A 327 4.60 1.64 20.95
CA GLY A 327 5.59 1.20 19.97
C GLY A 327 6.86 2.03 20.00
N SER A 328 7.91 1.45 19.41
CA SER A 328 9.21 2.11 19.24
C SER A 328 9.93 1.50 18.05
N CYS A 329 10.71 2.31 17.33
CA CYS A 329 11.60 1.80 16.31
C CYS A 329 12.78 1.07 16.96
N ILE A 330 12.98 -0.19 16.60
CA ILE A 330 14.10 -1.00 17.09
C ILE A 330 14.84 -1.63 15.91
N ASP A 331 16.15 -1.74 16.05
CA ASP A 331 16.99 -2.58 15.20
C ASP A 331 17.34 -3.85 15.99
N THR A 332 16.85 -5.01 15.54
CA THR A 332 17.25 -6.31 16.09
C THR A 332 17.86 -7.16 14.99
N GLY A 333 19.19 -7.32 15.01
CA GLY A 333 19.88 -8.17 14.04
C GLY A 333 19.84 -7.64 12.60
N GLY A 334 19.75 -6.32 12.41
CA GLY A 334 19.63 -5.68 11.11
C GLY A 334 18.20 -5.51 10.62
N TYR A 335 17.21 -5.90 11.44
CA TYR A 335 15.78 -5.67 11.21
C TYR A 335 15.34 -4.38 11.90
N ASN A 336 15.27 -3.28 11.15
CA ASN A 336 14.76 -2.00 11.62
C ASN A 336 13.24 -1.91 11.38
N GLN A 337 12.46 -2.04 12.45
CA GLN A 337 10.99 -2.13 12.40
C GLN A 337 10.36 -1.40 13.60
N TYR A 338 9.08 -1.07 13.48
CA TYR A 338 8.30 -0.50 14.57
C TYR A 338 7.74 -1.62 15.46
N HIS A 339 8.39 -1.85 16.59
CA HIS A 339 8.03 -2.89 17.54
C HIS A 339 6.89 -2.44 18.43
N LEU A 340 5.79 -3.19 18.40
CA LEU A 340 4.58 -2.99 19.16
C LEU A 340 4.63 -3.85 20.43
N GLN A 341 4.63 -3.20 21.58
CA GLN A 341 4.56 -3.84 22.88
C GLN A 341 3.17 -3.69 23.48
N PHE A 342 2.52 -4.80 23.79
CA PHE A 342 1.23 -4.79 24.49
C PHE A 342 1.37 -4.28 25.93
N VAL A 343 0.59 -3.25 26.26
CA VAL A 343 0.36 -2.76 27.63
C VAL A 343 -1.02 -3.15 28.15
N VAL A 344 -1.97 -3.42 27.25
CA VAL A 344 -3.20 -4.17 27.54
C VAL A 344 -3.22 -5.36 26.57
N PRO A 345 -3.08 -6.61 27.05
CA PRO A 345 -2.99 -7.78 26.18
C PRO A 345 -4.25 -8.04 25.35
N GLN A 346 -4.04 -8.50 24.11
CA GLN A 346 -5.05 -9.16 23.28
C GLN A 346 -4.33 -10.20 22.40
N PRO A 347 -5.00 -11.30 21.99
CA PRO A 347 -4.42 -12.22 21.02
C PRO A 347 -4.04 -11.49 19.73
N LEU A 348 -2.81 -11.72 19.28
CA LEU A 348 -2.34 -11.28 17.98
C LEU A 348 -1.33 -12.30 17.47
N ASN A 349 -1.70 -13.03 16.43
CA ASN A 349 -0.81 -13.98 15.77
C ASN A 349 -0.10 -13.29 14.60
N GLU A 350 1.22 -13.36 14.59
CA GLU A 350 2.01 -12.91 13.46
C GLU A 350 1.96 -13.91 12.32
N VAL A 351 1.85 -13.42 11.09
CA VAL A 351 1.92 -14.26 9.90
C VAL A 351 3.39 -14.59 9.64
N PRO A 352 3.78 -15.87 9.52
CA PRO A 352 5.18 -16.23 9.31
C PRO A 352 5.83 -15.43 8.16
N LEU A 353 7.02 -14.89 8.43
CA LEU A 353 7.81 -14.01 7.56
C LEU A 353 7.22 -12.61 7.29
N LEU A 354 5.95 -12.38 7.61
CA LEU A 354 5.26 -11.10 7.45
C LEU A 354 5.01 -10.41 8.79
N ASP A 355 5.43 -10.98 9.92
CA ASP A 355 5.27 -10.42 11.26
C ASP A 355 3.82 -9.95 11.51
N SER A 356 3.63 -8.71 12.00
CA SER A 356 2.31 -8.08 12.16
C SER A 356 1.89 -7.19 10.98
N HIS A 357 2.42 -7.42 9.77
CA HIS A 357 2.23 -6.59 8.57
C HIS A 357 0.77 -6.23 8.23
N LEU A 358 -0.20 -7.08 8.59
CA LEU A 358 -1.62 -6.82 8.36
C LEU A 358 -2.21 -5.68 9.21
N ILE A 359 -1.48 -5.22 10.23
CA ILE A 359 -1.88 -4.11 11.10
C ILE A 359 -0.94 -2.90 11.03
N ASP A 360 0.00 -2.85 10.06
CA ASP A 360 0.94 -1.73 9.92
C ASP A 360 0.25 -0.36 9.90
N MET A 361 -0.88 -0.26 9.21
CA MET A 361 -1.70 0.94 9.16
C MET A 361 -2.69 1.04 10.33
N ASN A 362 -3.26 -0.09 10.75
CA ASN A 362 -4.42 -0.11 11.63
C ASN A 362 -4.05 0.00 13.12
N ALA A 363 -2.83 -0.39 13.51
CA ALA A 363 -2.31 -0.17 14.86
C ALA A 363 -1.97 1.31 15.07
N GLY A 364 -2.90 2.04 15.69
CA GLY A 364 -2.79 3.49 15.82
C GLY A 364 -3.17 4.26 14.55
N LEU A 365 -4.17 3.80 13.79
CA LEU A 365 -4.64 4.51 12.58
C LEU A 365 -5.00 5.98 12.84
N ASP A 366 -5.67 6.27 13.96
CA ASP A 366 -6.01 7.65 14.36
C ASP A 366 -4.77 8.53 14.58
N ARG A 367 -3.65 7.92 14.97
CA ARG A 367 -2.37 8.61 15.11
C ARG A 367 -1.81 9.00 13.74
N LEU A 368 -1.89 8.12 12.74
CA LEU A 368 -1.52 8.45 11.37
C LEU A 368 -2.40 9.57 10.81
N VAL A 369 -3.71 9.50 11.02
CA VAL A 369 -4.65 10.56 10.59
C VAL A 369 -4.34 11.90 11.28
N SER A 370 -3.96 11.87 12.56
CA SER A 370 -3.50 13.07 13.27
C SER A 370 -2.21 13.65 12.66
N ILE A 371 -1.23 12.80 12.32
CA ILE A 371 0.01 13.24 11.64
C ILE A 371 -0.35 13.90 10.29
N ALA A 372 -1.24 13.27 9.51
CA ALA A 372 -1.70 13.81 8.23
C ALA A 372 -2.33 15.21 8.38
N GLY A 373 -3.20 15.41 9.37
CA GLY A 373 -3.80 16.72 9.65
C GLY A 373 -2.79 17.78 10.08
N GLN A 374 -1.80 17.39 10.89
CA GLN A 374 -0.71 18.28 11.30
C GLN A 374 0.17 18.69 10.11
N GLN A 375 0.50 17.74 9.22
CA GLN A 375 1.25 18.00 8.00
C GLN A 375 0.47 18.88 7.03
N ALA A 376 -0.83 18.62 6.83
CA ALA A 376 -1.70 19.44 6.00
C ALA A 376 -1.73 20.89 6.49
N THR A 377 -1.93 21.09 7.80
CA THR A 377 -1.97 22.43 8.42
C THR A 377 -0.64 23.17 8.24
N ALA A 378 0.49 22.50 8.51
CA ALA A 378 1.81 23.09 8.38
C ALA A 378 2.14 23.44 6.92
N TRP A 379 1.80 22.55 5.98
CA TRP A 379 1.98 22.78 4.55
C TRP A 379 1.15 23.96 4.04
N GLN A 380 -0.10 24.08 4.47
CA GLN A 380 -0.95 25.23 4.10
C GLN A 380 -0.40 26.55 4.64
N SER A 381 0.14 26.53 5.86
CA SER A 381 0.68 27.73 6.51
C SER A 381 1.99 28.22 5.87
N ALA A 382 2.69 27.35 5.14
CA ALA A 382 3.94 27.66 4.48
C ALA A 382 3.78 28.22 3.04
N ARG A 383 2.54 28.42 2.58
CA ARG A 383 2.22 28.81 1.20
C ARG A 383 1.66 30.23 1.07
#